data_AF-Q0BQX2-F1
#
_entry.id   AF-Q0BQX2-F1
#
_cell.length_a   1.000
_cell.length_b   1.000
_cell.length_c   1.000
_cell.angle_alpha   90.00
_cell.angle_beta   90.00
_cell.angle_gamma   90.00
#
_symmetry.space_group_name_H-M   'P 1'
#
loop_
_entity.id
_entity.type
_entity.pdbx_description
1 polymer ?
#
loop_
_entity_poly.entity_id
_entity_poly.type
_entity_poly.pdbx_seq_one_letter_code
_entity_poly.pdbx_strand_id
1 'polypeptide(L)' 'MSQASSFVYNEPYLETCCRSALHRLSLSGAAGRPDGLKDGACLHRLQAMGLAQQEKDGQFRITHEGVTRHNSEVLKRR' A
#
# COMPACT_ATOMS: atom_id res chain seq x y z
N MET A 1 -16.28 12.77 12.77
CA MET A 1 -14.85 12.43 12.61
C MET A 1 -14.74 10.94 12.84
N SER A 2 -14.97 10.15 11.78
CA SER A 2 -15.37 8.75 11.91
C SER A 2 -14.18 7.80 11.77
N GLN A 3 -13.83 7.20 12.90
CA GLN A 3 -13.28 5.86 13.11
C GLN A 3 -12.29 5.31 12.06
N ALA A 4 -10.99 5.45 12.37
CA ALA A 4 -9.96 4.54 11.87
C ALA A 4 -10.12 3.20 12.59
N SER A 5 -10.81 2.25 11.94
CA SER A 5 -10.94 0.89 12.43
C SER A 5 -9.56 0.23 12.36
N SER A 6 -8.93 0.04 13.51
CA SER A 6 -7.67 -0.69 13.70
C SER A 6 -7.89 -2.20 13.45
N PHE A 7 -8.12 -2.59 12.20
CA PHE A 7 -7.97 -3.99 11.80
C PHE A 7 -6.48 -4.30 11.73
N VAL A 8 -5.96 -4.90 12.80
CA VAL A 8 -4.62 -5.50 12.80
C VAL A 8 -4.64 -6.63 11.78
N TYR A 9 -4.18 -6.31 10.56
CA TYR A 9 -4.07 -7.24 9.46
C TYR A 9 -3.02 -8.29 9.83
N ASN A 10 -3.48 -9.51 10.13
CA ASN A 10 -2.64 -10.60 10.65
C ASN A 10 -2.31 -11.64 9.54
N GLU A 11 -2.30 -11.22 8.27
CA GLU A 11 -1.86 -12.06 7.17
C GLU A 11 -0.32 -12.01 7.07
N PRO A 12 0.38 -13.16 7.18
CA PRO A 12 1.84 -13.18 7.10
C PRO A 12 2.36 -12.79 5.71
N TYR A 13 1.53 -12.90 4.67
CA TYR A 13 1.93 -12.63 3.28
C TYR A 13 0.92 -11.73 2.58
N LEU A 14 1.41 -10.89 1.67
CA LEU A 14 0.56 -10.13 0.77
C LEU A 14 0.01 -11.05 -0.32
N GLU A 15 -1.29 -10.96 -0.57
CA GLU A 15 -1.88 -11.55 -1.78
C GLU A 15 -1.19 -11.02 -3.05
N THR A 16 -1.15 -11.83 -4.12
CA THR A 16 -0.50 -11.49 -5.40
C THR A 16 -0.96 -10.14 -5.97
N CYS A 17 -2.25 -9.81 -5.83
CA CYS A 17 -2.81 -8.54 -6.29
C CYS A 17 -2.27 -7.34 -5.47
N CYS A 18 -2.16 -7.49 -4.14
CA CYS A 18 -1.62 -6.48 -3.25
C CYS A 18 -0.10 -6.31 -3.41
N ARG A 19 0.65 -7.40 -3.68
CA ARG A 19 2.07 -7.31 -4.07
C ARG A 19 2.25 -6.48 -5.33
N SER A 20 1.42 -6.71 -6.34
CA SER A 20 1.46 -5.96 -7.60
C SER A 20 1.10 -4.48 -7.40
N ALA A 21 0.09 -4.19 -6.55
CA ALA A 21 -0.27 -2.81 -6.20
C ALA A 21 0.85 -2.11 -5.43
N LEU A 22 1.47 -2.79 -4.46
CA LEU A 22 2.60 -2.26 -3.68
C LEU A 22 3.81 -1.96 -4.58
N HIS A 23 4.08 -2.83 -5.57
CA HIS A 23 5.13 -2.57 -6.55
C HIS A 23 4.85 -1.30 -7.38
N ARG A 24 3.64 -1.17 -7.92
CA ARG A 24 3.26 0.01 -8.69
C ARG A 24 3.26 1.28 -7.86
N LEU A 25 2.85 1.20 -6.59
CA LEU A 25 2.91 2.32 -5.66
C LEU A 25 4.36 2.75 -5.38
N SER A 26 5.28 1.81 -5.22
CA SER A 26 6.72 2.08 -5.10
C SER A 26 7.27 2.80 -6.34
N LEU A 27 6.87 2.38 -7.55
CA LEU A 27 7.28 3.01 -8.81
C LEU A 27 6.71 4.44 -9.00
N SER A 28 5.56 4.74 -8.40
CA SER A 28 4.93 6.06 -8.48
C SER A 28 5.72 7.17 -7.78
N GLY A 29 6.59 6.83 -6.83
CA GLY A 29 7.44 7.80 -6.14
C GLY A 29 6.67 8.99 -5.54
N ALA A 30 7.23 10.20 -5.66
CA ALA A 30 6.65 11.42 -5.10
C ALA A 30 5.32 11.84 -5.75
N ALA A 31 5.08 11.45 -7.01
CA ALA A 31 3.84 11.71 -7.71
C ALA A 31 2.67 10.92 -7.11
N GLY A 32 2.94 9.85 -6.36
CA GLY A 32 1.88 9.02 -5.77
C GLY A 32 1.02 8.32 -6.81
N ARG A 33 0.01 7.60 -6.33
CA ARG A 33 -0.88 6.79 -7.16
C ARG A 33 -2.33 7.18 -6.89
N PRO A 34 -3.10 7.66 -7.86
CA PRO A 34 -4.45 8.13 -7.61
C PRO A 34 -5.39 6.99 -7.21
N ASP A 35 -6.34 7.31 -6.34
CA ASP A 35 -7.51 6.47 -6.13
C ASP A 35 -8.35 6.37 -7.43
N GLY A 36 -9.06 5.26 -7.63
CA GLY A 36 -9.91 5.05 -8.81
C GLY A 36 -9.24 4.29 -9.97
N LEU A 37 -7.97 3.91 -9.85
CA LEU A 37 -7.37 2.90 -10.74
C LEU A 37 -7.89 1.50 -10.41
N LYS A 38 -7.68 0.54 -11.32
CA LYS A 38 -8.11 -0.87 -11.15
C LYS A 38 -7.60 -1.50 -9.85
N ASP A 39 -6.50 -1.00 -9.30
CA ASP A 39 -5.91 -1.46 -8.05
C ASP A 39 -6.31 -0.64 -6.81
N GLY A 40 -7.29 0.26 -6.90
CA GLY A 40 -7.78 1.07 -5.78
C GLY A 40 -8.12 0.23 -4.55
N ALA A 41 -8.90 -0.85 -4.70
CA ALA A 41 -9.22 -1.76 -3.59
C ALA A 41 -7.97 -2.37 -2.93
N CYS A 42 -6.88 -2.57 -3.68
CA CYS A 42 -5.61 -3.01 -3.10
C CYS A 42 -4.88 -1.87 -2.37
N LEU A 43 -4.95 -0.64 -2.88
CA LEU A 43 -4.36 0.54 -2.21
C LEU A 43 -5.02 0.82 -0.85
N HIS A 44 -6.35 0.73 -0.78
CA HIS A 44 -7.10 0.82 0.48
C HIS A 44 -6.73 -0.29 1.46
N ARG A 45 -6.56 -1.53 0.99
CA ARG A 45 -6.07 -2.64 1.83
C ARG A 45 -4.65 -2.39 2.33
N LEU A 46 -3.75 -1.92 1.46
CA LEU A 46 -2.38 -1.54 1.85
C LEU A 46 -2.38 -0.39 2.87
N GLN A 47 -3.31 0.55 2.76
CA GLN A 47 -3.47 1.62 3.74
C GLN A 47 -3.96 1.09 5.09
N ALA A 48 -4.94 0.19 5.11
CA ALA A 48 -5.39 -0.47 6.33
C ALA A 48 -4.26 -1.27 7.02
N MET A 49 -3.30 -1.78 6.23
CA MET A 49 -2.09 -2.45 6.71
C MET A 49 -0.95 -1.49 7.13
N GLY A 50 -1.11 -0.17 6.99
CA GLY A 50 -0.04 0.80 7.25
C GLY A 50 1.07 0.84 6.19
N LEU A 51 0.91 0.13 5.06
CA LEU A 51 1.89 0.04 3.97
C LEU A 51 1.74 1.17 2.93
N ALA A 52 0.59 1.83 2.93
CA ALA A 52 0.31 2.99 2.08
C ALA A 52 -0.40 4.08 2.90
N GLN A 53 -0.29 5.32 2.44
CA GLN A 53 -1.00 6.46 3.02
C GLN A 53 -1.68 7.24 1.90
N GLN A 54 -2.97 7.50 2.05
CA GLN A 54 -3.68 8.41 1.16
C GLN A 54 -3.45 9.85 1.62
N GLU A 55 -2.97 10.67 0.70
CA GLU A 55 -2.81 12.11 0.86
C GLU A 55 -4.15 12.84 0.71
N LYS A 56 -4.20 14.10 1.15
CA LYS A 56 -5.40 14.95 1.05
C LYS A 56 -5.91 15.12 -0.38
N ASP A 57 -5.01 14.99 -1.36
CA ASP A 57 -5.31 15.09 -2.78
C ASP A 57 -5.81 13.76 -3.39
N GLY A 58 -6.09 12.74 -2.56
CA GLY A 58 -6.56 11.42 -3.00
C GLY A 58 -5.49 10.51 -3.58
N GLN A 59 -4.22 10.95 -3.57
CA GLN A 59 -3.07 10.20 -4.05
C GLN A 59 -2.49 9.32 -2.94
N PHE A 60 -2.27 8.05 -3.23
CA PHE A 60 -1.57 7.14 -2.33
C PHE A 60 -0.06 7.29 -2.46
N ARG A 61 0.62 7.24 -1.32
CA ARG A 61 2.08 7.13 -1.21
C ARG A 61 2.47 5.91 -0.41
N ILE A 62 3.62 5.34 -0.75
CA ILE A 62 4.19 4.22 0.02
C ILE A 62 4.74 4.74 1.35
N THR A 63 4.44 4.05 2.44
CA THR A 63 5.00 4.37 3.77
C THR A 63 6.37 3.73 3.93
N HIS A 64 7.08 4.06 5.02
CA HIS A 64 8.33 3.38 5.36
C HIS A 64 8.14 1.86 5.54
N GLU A 65 7.06 1.45 6.23
CA GLU A 65 6.71 0.03 6.39
C GLU A 65 6.38 -0.62 5.04
N GLY A 66 5.70 0.12 4.15
CA GLY A 66 5.46 -0.28 2.78
C GLY A 66 6.73 -0.56 1.98
N VAL A 67 7.76 0.29 2.12
CA VAL A 67 9.07 0.10 1.48
C VAL A 67 9.76 -1.16 2.00
N THR A 68 9.79 -1.36 3.32
CA THR A 68 10.37 -2.56 3.94
C THR A 68 9.66 -3.82 3.45
N ARG A 69 8.32 -3.81 3.43
CA ARG A 69 7.54 -4.93 2.92
C ARG A 69 7.76 -5.15 1.42
N HIS A 70 7.85 -4.08 0.62
CA HIS A 70 8.15 -4.15 -0.82
C HIS A 70 9.51 -4.82 -1.08
N ASN A 71 10.54 -4.45 -0.33
CA ASN A 71 11.88 -5.04 -0.47
C ASN A 71 11.87 -6.55 -0.18
N SER A 72 11.18 -6.98 0.88
CA SER A 72 11.10 -8.38 1.29
C SER A 72 10.22 -9.26 0.36
N GLU A 73 9.04 -8.77 -0.01
CA GLU A 73 8.00 -9.57 -0.68
C GLU A 73 7.98 -9.41 -2.20
N VAL A 74 8.43 -8.27 -2.73
CA VAL A 74 8.40 -7.95 -4.17
C VAL A 74 9.79 -8.06 -4.78
N LEU A 75 10.77 -7.36 -4.22
CA LEU A 75 12.14 -7.39 -4.76
C LEU A 75 12.94 -8.61 -4.29
N LYS A 76 12.50 -9.29 -3.23
CA LYS A 76 13.23 -10.38 -2.56
C LYS A 76 14.67 -10.01 -2.18
N ARG A 77 14.90 -8.74 -1.86
CA ARG A 77 16.17 -8.22 -1.35
C ARG A 77 16.20 -8.49 0.15
N ARG A 78 16.56 -9.72 0.52
CA ARG A 78 16.90 -10.08 1.91
C ARG A 78 18.35 -9.78 2.17
#